data_AF-A0A1H4KTB8-F1
#
_entry.id   AF-A0A1H4KTB8-F1
#
_cell.length_a   1.000
_cell.length_b   1.000
_cell.length_c   1.000
_cell.angle_alpha   90.00
_cell.angle_beta   90.00
_cell.angle_gamma   90.00
#
_symmetry.space_group_name_H-M   'P 1'
#
loop_
_entity.id
_entity.type
_entity.pdbx_description
1 polymer ?
#
loop_
_entity_poly.entity_id
_entity_poly.type
_entity_poly.pdbx_seq_one_letter_code
_entity_poly.pdbx_strand_id
1 'polypeptide(L)'
;MGTSTRASAVLVLLGAGLAGGVATSPSAYAAPVPCTQTFPAVSTSGSTIAPYGRAVFRVQVNGGWSEQARVTDVDVHLGLDVQAADTSLVLTLQHSQGPTSTLMSRPASPGGYDITLDDEAGPWPLGATGGRYQPEQPLARLDGLRAGSLWVLEANNYGGGPVATSNMLVTVTSDRCDTDGDGVEDTSDNCPSAANADQVDWDGDGTGNVCDPTPGTAPVVSPPPVTGVPTTPGCSASCAYPRTVDLDHRSKKKRLAGTVSSVAVGCRREVPVTIWRQRTGTDRKVLVVTTGRTGHYVVRAPRRPGRYYATVGSAAEPLCGTDRSRTVRVKHR
;
A
#
# COMPACT_ATOMS: atom_id res chain seq x y z
N MET A 1 -0.02 50.07 59.88
CA MET A 1 -0.46 51.30 59.21
C MET A 1 0.72 51.89 58.45
N GLY A 2 0.54 52.21 57.16
CA GLY A 2 1.47 53.01 56.34
C GLY A 2 2.68 52.26 55.77
N THR A 3 2.59 51.59 54.60
CA THR A 3 2.93 52.12 53.26
C THR A 3 4.40 52.49 53.05
N SER A 4 5.11 51.77 52.16
CA SER A 4 5.96 52.37 51.11
C SER A 4 6.50 51.25 50.21
N THR A 5 5.97 51.04 49.00
CA THR A 5 6.31 51.68 47.71
C THR A 5 7.18 50.75 46.86
N ARG A 6 6.58 50.22 45.79
CA ARG A 6 7.24 49.52 44.69
C ARG A 6 8.04 50.54 43.88
N ALA A 7 9.29 50.22 43.55
CA ALA A 7 10.07 50.94 42.55
C ALA A 7 10.31 50.03 41.34
N SER A 8 9.81 50.49 40.20
CA SER A 8 9.93 49.89 38.88
C SER A 8 11.38 49.88 38.39
N ALA A 9 11.85 48.73 37.89
CA ALA A 9 13.04 48.66 37.05
C ALA A 9 12.59 48.49 35.59
N VAL A 10 12.75 49.55 34.81
CA VAL A 10 12.65 49.56 33.35
C VAL A 10 13.98 49.04 32.82
N LEU A 11 13.98 47.87 32.15
CA LEU A 11 15.13 47.36 31.42
C LEU A 11 14.86 47.46 29.91
N VAL A 12 15.65 48.30 29.26
CA VAL A 12 15.63 48.59 27.83
C VAL A 12 16.75 47.80 27.14
N LEU A 13 16.34 47.04 26.13
CA LEU A 13 17.04 46.58 24.91
C LEU A 13 18.42 45.91 25.01
N LEU A 14 18.51 44.71 24.45
CA LEU A 14 19.51 44.35 23.44
C LEU A 14 18.93 43.25 22.54
N GLY A 15 18.69 43.59 21.27
CA GLY A 15 18.23 42.66 20.26
C GLY A 15 19.35 41.71 19.84
N ALA A 16 19.12 40.42 20.00
CA ALA A 16 19.85 39.39 19.28
C ALA A 16 18.96 38.90 18.14
N GLY A 17 19.22 39.40 16.93
CA GLY A 17 18.66 38.86 15.71
C GLY A 17 19.18 37.44 15.51
N LEU A 18 18.43 36.45 15.97
CA LEU A 18 18.60 35.07 15.55
C LEU A 18 18.06 34.98 14.13
N ALA A 19 18.97 35.01 13.16
CA ALA A 19 18.72 34.48 11.83
C ALA A 19 18.42 32.98 12.01
N GLY A 20 17.14 32.66 12.20
CA GLY A 20 16.62 31.31 12.13
C GLY A 20 16.77 30.83 10.69
N GLY A 21 17.93 30.28 10.37
CA GLY A 21 18.07 29.41 9.22
C GLY A 21 17.05 28.30 9.38
N VAL A 22 16.05 28.27 8.51
CA VAL A 22 15.17 27.11 8.36
C VAL A 22 16.07 25.99 7.84
N ALA A 23 16.63 25.21 8.76
CA ALA A 23 17.14 23.90 8.44
C ALA A 23 15.91 23.06 8.06
N THR A 24 15.53 23.11 6.78
CA THR A 24 14.74 22.03 6.21
C THR A 24 15.64 20.81 6.18
N SER A 25 15.63 20.06 7.28
CA SER A 25 16.20 18.72 7.32
C SER A 25 15.57 17.90 6.19
N PRO A 26 16.36 17.26 5.31
CA PRO A 26 15.81 16.36 4.30
C PRO A 26 15.29 15.10 5.01
N SER A 27 14.07 14.68 4.64
CA SER A 27 13.40 13.42 5.00
C SER A 27 13.80 12.79 6.32
N ALA A 28 13.12 13.18 7.41
CA ALA A 28 12.90 12.24 8.49
C ALA A 28 11.87 11.23 7.96
N TYR A 29 12.34 10.06 7.53
CA TYR A 29 11.49 8.90 7.34
C TYR A 29 10.58 8.72 8.57
N ALA A 30 9.32 8.36 8.34
CA ALA A 30 8.40 8.15 9.44
C ALA A 30 8.90 6.98 10.30
N ALA A 31 8.48 6.92 11.56
CA ALA A 31 8.76 5.71 12.34
C ALA A 31 7.98 4.53 11.72
N PRO A 32 8.58 3.34 11.59
CA PRO A 32 7.88 2.15 11.11
C PRO A 32 6.57 1.90 11.86
N VAL A 33 5.53 1.59 11.10
CA VAL A 33 4.17 1.32 11.54
C VAL A 33 3.79 -0.11 11.15
N PRO A 34 4.05 -1.12 12.01
CA PRO A 34 3.74 -2.51 11.68
C PRO A 34 2.24 -2.77 11.56
N CYS A 35 1.87 -3.69 10.67
CA CYS A 35 0.46 -4.07 10.40
C CYS A 35 -0.21 -4.74 11.60
N THR A 36 0.51 -5.62 12.29
CA THR A 36 0.03 -6.33 13.48
C THR A 36 0.70 -5.77 14.72
N GLN A 37 -0.10 -5.32 15.69
CA GLN A 37 0.38 -4.76 16.94
C GLN A 37 -0.38 -5.32 18.13
N THR A 38 0.31 -5.48 19.26
CA THR A 38 -0.26 -6.02 20.50
C THR A 38 -0.39 -4.93 21.55
N PHE A 39 -1.60 -4.81 22.10
CA PHE A 39 -1.97 -3.76 23.04
C PHE A 39 -2.34 -4.36 24.40
N PRO A 40 -1.85 -3.80 25.52
CA PRO A 40 -2.22 -4.28 26.84
C PRO A 40 -3.66 -3.89 27.18
N ALA A 41 -4.41 -4.84 27.72
CA ALA A 41 -5.72 -4.61 28.31
C ALA A 41 -5.55 -4.22 29.79
N VAL A 42 -5.72 -2.94 30.10
CA VAL A 42 -5.45 -2.40 31.44
C VAL A 42 -6.71 -2.42 32.28
N SER A 43 -6.68 -3.15 33.39
CA SER A 43 -7.80 -3.23 34.33
C SER A 43 -7.98 -1.91 35.09
N THR A 44 -9.22 -1.43 35.17
CA THR A 44 -9.58 -0.32 36.08
C THR A 44 -9.88 -0.76 37.51
N SER A 45 -10.03 -2.07 37.73
CA SER A 45 -10.48 -2.67 38.99
C SER A 45 -9.41 -3.55 39.67
N GLY A 46 -8.18 -3.55 39.15
CA GLY A 46 -7.07 -4.40 39.62
C GLY A 46 -6.97 -5.75 38.89
N SER A 47 -5.95 -6.55 39.23
CA SER A 47 -5.61 -7.81 38.55
C SER A 47 -6.34 -9.04 39.11
N THR A 48 -7.47 -8.83 39.80
CA THR A 48 -8.27 -9.93 40.36
C THR A 48 -9.74 -9.62 40.17
N ILE A 49 -10.45 -10.57 39.57
CA ILE A 49 -11.90 -10.56 39.43
C ILE A 49 -12.49 -11.18 40.69
N ALA A 50 -13.25 -10.39 41.44
CA ALA A 50 -13.90 -10.86 42.65
C ALA A 50 -14.93 -11.97 42.37
N PRO A 51 -15.26 -12.81 43.36
CA PRO A 51 -16.42 -13.69 43.30
C PRO A 51 -17.70 -12.91 42.95
N TYR A 52 -18.53 -13.44 42.06
CA TYR A 52 -19.75 -12.77 41.58
C TYR A 52 -19.51 -11.34 41.04
N GLY A 53 -18.26 -11.05 40.64
CA GLY A 53 -17.78 -9.71 40.33
C GLY A 53 -17.63 -9.47 38.83
N ARG A 54 -17.37 -8.20 38.50
CA ARG A 54 -17.12 -7.73 37.14
C ARG A 54 -15.78 -6.99 37.11
N ALA A 55 -14.96 -7.31 36.12
CA ALA A 55 -13.73 -6.59 35.81
C ALA A 55 -13.79 -6.02 34.40
N VAL A 56 -13.26 -4.80 34.24
CA VAL A 56 -13.25 -4.08 32.97
C VAL A 56 -11.82 -3.71 32.63
N PHE A 57 -11.37 -4.18 31.47
CA PHE A 57 -10.06 -3.92 30.92
C PHE A 57 -10.21 -3.01 29.70
N ARG A 58 -9.55 -1.86 29.73
CA ARG A 58 -9.54 -0.93 28.59
C ARG A 58 -8.31 -1.19 27.75
N VAL A 59 -8.52 -1.24 26.44
CA VAL A 59 -7.46 -1.39 25.44
C VAL A 59 -7.47 -0.14 24.59
N GLN A 60 -6.42 0.66 24.70
CA GLN A 60 -6.23 1.84 23.88
C GLN A 60 -5.39 1.44 22.66
N VAL A 61 -6.03 1.33 21.49
CA VAL A 61 -5.35 0.97 20.25
C VAL A 61 -4.82 2.23 19.58
N ASN A 62 -3.53 2.50 19.80
CA ASN A 62 -2.81 3.65 19.25
C ASN A 62 -1.56 3.17 18.48
N GLY A 63 -1.78 2.40 17.41
CA GLY A 63 -0.69 1.78 16.65
C GLY A 63 0.06 2.71 15.68
N GLY A 64 -0.19 4.02 15.69
CA GLY A 64 0.36 4.94 14.68
C GLY A 64 -0.25 4.80 13.28
N TRP A 65 -1.23 3.91 13.10
CA TRP A 65 -1.96 3.75 11.86
C TRP A 65 -2.74 5.00 11.48
N SER A 66 -2.96 5.17 10.18
CA SER A 66 -3.76 6.28 9.64
C SER A 66 -5.20 6.23 10.15
N GLU A 67 -5.89 7.36 10.12
CA GLU A 67 -7.31 7.43 10.48
C GLU A 67 -8.24 6.58 9.59
N GLN A 68 -7.74 6.17 8.42
CA GLN A 68 -8.41 5.34 7.44
C GLN A 68 -8.15 3.85 7.67
N ALA A 69 -7.19 3.49 8.52
CA ALA A 69 -6.88 2.12 8.89
C ALA A 69 -8.09 1.36 9.41
N ARG A 70 -8.26 0.15 8.88
CA ARG A 70 -9.31 -0.79 9.24
C ARG A 70 -8.72 -2.05 9.83
N VAL A 71 -9.42 -2.58 10.82
CA VAL A 71 -9.15 -3.90 11.40
C VAL A 71 -9.35 -4.94 10.31
N THR A 72 -8.39 -5.85 10.17
CA THR A 72 -8.49 -7.04 9.30
C THR A 72 -8.43 -8.34 10.07
N ASP A 73 -7.95 -8.31 11.30
CA ASP A 73 -7.81 -9.46 12.18
C ASP A 73 -7.61 -9.00 13.63
N VAL A 74 -8.07 -9.81 14.58
CA VAL A 74 -7.99 -9.55 16.03
C VAL A 74 -7.76 -10.86 16.78
N ASP A 75 -6.74 -10.87 17.63
CA ASP A 75 -6.54 -11.91 18.63
C ASP A 75 -6.72 -11.37 20.05
N VAL A 76 -7.25 -12.21 20.94
CA VAL A 76 -7.32 -11.88 22.37
C VAL A 76 -6.54 -12.89 23.18
N HIS A 77 -5.46 -12.45 23.79
CA HIS A 77 -4.66 -13.27 24.70
C HIS A 77 -5.09 -13.05 26.16
N LEU A 78 -5.25 -14.16 26.88
CA LEU A 78 -5.84 -14.24 28.21
C LEU A 78 -4.93 -15.05 29.12
N GLY A 79 -4.33 -14.41 30.11
CA GLY A 79 -3.74 -15.09 31.26
C GLY A 79 -4.71 -15.06 32.44
N LEU A 80 -5.22 -16.20 32.84
CA LEU A 80 -6.17 -16.33 33.95
C LEU A 80 -5.66 -17.37 34.95
N ASP A 81 -5.88 -17.16 36.24
CA ASP A 81 -5.60 -18.15 37.27
C ASP A 81 -6.85 -18.33 38.14
N VAL A 82 -7.51 -19.47 37.91
CA VAL A 82 -8.82 -19.81 38.46
C VAL A 82 -8.64 -20.65 39.72
N GLN A 83 -9.15 -20.16 40.85
CA GLN A 83 -8.91 -20.79 42.15
C GLN A 83 -10.00 -21.77 42.59
N ALA A 84 -11.24 -21.62 42.08
CA ALA A 84 -12.38 -22.41 42.53
C ALA A 84 -13.03 -23.21 41.39
N ALA A 85 -13.56 -24.38 41.75
CA ALA A 85 -14.15 -25.30 40.79
C ALA A 85 -15.56 -24.89 40.31
N ASP A 86 -16.19 -23.94 41.01
CA ASP A 86 -17.49 -23.37 40.67
C ASP A 86 -17.38 -22.08 39.84
N THR A 87 -16.17 -21.69 39.43
CA THR A 87 -15.94 -20.49 38.61
C THR A 87 -16.62 -20.62 37.25
N SER A 88 -17.45 -19.64 36.91
CA SER A 88 -18.06 -19.50 35.59
C SER A 88 -17.77 -18.12 35.05
N LEU A 89 -17.02 -18.05 33.95
CA LEU A 89 -16.58 -16.78 33.36
C LEU A 89 -17.32 -16.53 32.04
N VAL A 90 -17.76 -15.29 31.89
CA VAL A 90 -18.19 -14.74 30.60
C VAL A 90 -17.26 -13.61 30.24
N LEU A 91 -16.55 -13.76 29.12
CA LEU A 91 -15.66 -12.74 28.56
C LEU A 91 -16.25 -12.17 27.28
N THR A 92 -16.25 -10.86 27.16
CA THR A 92 -16.72 -10.16 25.95
C THR A 92 -15.75 -9.08 25.53
N LEU A 93 -15.53 -8.95 24.23
CA LEU A 93 -14.77 -7.85 23.64
C LEU A 93 -15.72 -6.89 22.95
N GLN A 94 -15.64 -5.61 23.30
CA GLN A 94 -16.45 -4.55 22.71
C GLN A 94 -15.57 -3.54 21.97
N HIS A 95 -15.92 -3.26 20.72
CA HIS A 95 -15.38 -2.16 19.96
C HIS A 95 -16.24 -0.89 20.13
N SER A 96 -15.62 0.29 20.26
CA SER A 96 -16.35 1.57 20.46
C SER A 96 -17.38 1.93 19.37
N GLN A 97 -17.19 1.45 18.14
CA GLN A 97 -18.09 1.70 17.00
C GLN A 97 -18.69 0.42 16.40
N GLY A 98 -18.44 -0.73 17.03
CA GLY A 98 -18.75 -2.03 16.47
C GLY A 98 -19.67 -2.86 17.37
N PRO A 99 -19.93 -4.12 16.97
CA PRO A 99 -20.62 -5.05 17.83
C PRO A 99 -19.75 -5.45 19.03
N THR A 100 -20.41 -5.96 20.07
CA THR A 100 -19.74 -6.77 21.09
C THR A 100 -19.63 -8.21 20.59
N SER A 101 -18.48 -8.84 20.79
CA SER A 101 -18.24 -10.26 20.54
C SER A 101 -18.09 -11.01 21.86
N THR A 102 -18.82 -12.11 22.03
CA THR A 102 -18.64 -13.02 23.16
C THR A 102 -17.47 -13.94 22.89
N LEU A 103 -16.45 -13.86 23.72
CA LEU A 103 -15.20 -14.60 23.54
C LEU A 103 -15.31 -16.02 24.10
N MET A 104 -15.82 -16.13 25.32
CA MET A 104 -16.08 -17.41 25.99
C MET A 104 -17.19 -17.26 27.02
N SER A 105 -18.06 -18.26 27.10
CA SER A 105 -18.99 -18.45 28.21
C SER A 105 -18.93 -19.90 28.71
N ARG A 106 -17.99 -20.19 29.62
CA ARG A 106 -17.80 -21.57 30.12
C ARG A 106 -17.45 -21.60 31.61
N PRO A 107 -17.83 -22.69 32.31
CA PRO A 107 -17.22 -23.00 33.60
C PRO A 107 -15.72 -23.23 33.41
N ALA A 108 -14.92 -22.61 34.27
CA ALA A 108 -13.48 -22.79 34.28
C ALA A 108 -13.12 -23.77 35.41
N SER A 109 -12.35 -24.80 35.07
CA SER A 109 -11.76 -25.66 36.10
C SER A 109 -10.65 -24.91 36.83
N PRO A 110 -10.32 -25.25 38.08
CA PRO A 110 -9.20 -24.64 38.77
C PRO A 110 -7.89 -24.85 37.98
N GLY A 111 -7.09 -23.81 37.87
CA GLY A 111 -5.82 -23.84 37.15
C GLY A 111 -5.47 -22.52 36.48
N GLY A 112 -4.22 -22.45 36.03
CA GLY A 112 -3.71 -21.36 35.21
C GLY A 112 -4.02 -21.60 33.74
N TYR A 113 -4.52 -20.58 33.06
CA TYR A 113 -4.87 -20.55 31.65
C TYR A 113 -4.01 -19.51 30.94
N ASP A 114 -3.45 -19.89 29.80
CA ASP A 114 -2.65 -19.04 28.92
C ASP A 114 -3.14 -19.24 27.47
N ILE A 115 -4.25 -18.59 27.16
CA ILE A 115 -5.07 -18.88 25.98
C ILE A 115 -5.07 -17.68 25.04
N THR A 116 -4.91 -17.92 23.75
CA THR A 116 -5.20 -16.94 22.70
C THR A 116 -6.49 -17.32 22.01
N LEU A 117 -7.43 -16.39 21.94
CA LEU A 117 -8.67 -16.53 21.21
C LEU A 117 -8.54 -15.89 19.84
N ASP A 118 -8.77 -16.70 18.82
CA ASP A 118 -8.54 -16.43 17.40
C ASP A 118 -9.54 -17.25 16.58
N ASP A 119 -10.34 -16.63 15.73
CA ASP A 119 -11.31 -17.36 14.90
C ASP A 119 -10.72 -18.15 13.73
N GLU A 120 -9.45 -17.94 13.38
CA GLU A 120 -8.72 -18.81 12.45
C GLU A 120 -8.24 -20.11 13.12
N ALA A 121 -8.31 -20.20 14.45
CA ALA A 121 -7.82 -21.35 15.18
C ALA A 121 -8.76 -22.56 15.13
N GLY A 122 -8.39 -23.64 15.83
CA GLY A 122 -9.25 -24.81 16.03
C GLY A 122 -10.20 -24.66 17.22
N PRO A 123 -11.18 -25.57 17.39
CA PRO A 123 -12.08 -25.56 18.53
C PRO A 123 -11.31 -25.79 19.85
N TRP A 124 -11.77 -25.16 20.94
CA TRP A 124 -11.17 -25.32 22.27
C TRP A 124 -11.46 -26.71 22.86
N PRO A 125 -10.43 -27.58 23.04
CA PRO A 125 -10.59 -28.89 23.66
C PRO A 125 -10.93 -28.77 25.16
N LEU A 126 -11.73 -29.70 25.67
CA LEU A 126 -11.98 -29.79 27.11
C LEU A 126 -10.68 -30.02 27.88
N GLY A 127 -10.47 -29.24 28.94
CA GLY A 127 -9.29 -29.36 29.82
C GLY A 127 -8.01 -28.72 29.29
N ALA A 128 -8.03 -28.11 28.10
CA ALA A 128 -6.88 -27.38 27.60
C ALA A 128 -6.71 -26.06 28.37
N THR A 129 -5.52 -25.87 28.94
CA THR A 129 -5.13 -24.69 29.73
C THR A 129 -4.22 -23.75 28.96
N GLY A 130 -3.75 -24.11 27.76
CA GLY A 130 -2.96 -23.21 26.94
C GLY A 130 -3.12 -23.49 25.45
N GLY A 131 -2.80 -22.50 24.62
CA GLY A 131 -2.87 -22.60 23.16
C GLY A 131 -3.80 -21.58 22.52
N ARG A 132 -4.08 -21.77 21.22
CA ARG A 132 -4.86 -20.85 20.39
C ARG A 132 -6.16 -21.51 19.93
N TYR A 133 -7.30 -20.89 20.19
CA TYR A 133 -8.62 -21.51 19.99
C TYR A 133 -9.68 -20.54 19.51
N GLN A 134 -10.70 -21.08 18.84
CA GLN A 134 -11.82 -20.27 18.37
C GLN A 134 -12.61 -19.66 19.54
N PRO A 135 -12.95 -18.36 19.46
CA PRO A 135 -13.91 -17.75 20.36
C PRO A 135 -15.33 -18.29 20.08
N GLU A 136 -16.22 -18.10 21.04
CA GLU A 136 -17.63 -18.49 20.88
C GLU A 136 -18.33 -17.70 19.77
N GLN A 137 -17.99 -16.42 19.60
CA GLN A 137 -18.36 -15.59 18.46
C GLN A 137 -17.11 -15.14 17.71
N PRO A 138 -17.08 -15.26 16.36
CA PRO A 138 -15.90 -14.92 15.56
C PRO A 138 -15.42 -13.47 15.79
N LEU A 139 -14.10 -13.26 15.81
CA LEU A 139 -13.52 -11.93 15.94
C LEU A 139 -13.49 -11.19 14.61
N ALA A 140 -13.58 -11.88 13.47
CA ALA A 140 -13.84 -11.29 12.15
C ALA A 140 -15.10 -10.42 12.07
N ARG A 141 -16.00 -10.49 13.06
CA ARG A 141 -17.11 -9.53 13.23
C ARG A 141 -16.66 -8.09 13.46
N LEU A 142 -15.38 -7.90 13.77
CA LEU A 142 -14.76 -6.62 14.06
C LEU A 142 -13.96 -6.08 12.86
N ASP A 143 -13.89 -6.85 11.77
CA ASP A 143 -13.22 -6.44 10.53
C ASP A 143 -13.92 -5.24 9.88
N GLY A 144 -13.12 -4.41 9.22
CA GLY A 144 -13.60 -3.21 8.54
C GLY A 144 -13.97 -2.06 9.49
N LEU A 145 -13.85 -2.26 10.80
CA LEU A 145 -13.97 -1.20 11.81
C LEU A 145 -12.67 -0.40 11.89
N ARG A 146 -12.73 0.81 12.46
CA ARG A 146 -11.55 1.66 12.62
C ARG A 146 -10.53 1.01 13.55
N ALA A 147 -9.30 0.82 13.09
CA ALA A 147 -8.25 0.18 13.88
C ALA A 147 -7.83 1.07 15.08
N GLY A 148 -7.60 2.36 14.85
CA GLY A 148 -7.31 3.34 15.91
C GLY A 148 -8.55 3.69 16.72
N SER A 149 -8.80 2.97 17.81
CA SER A 149 -10.02 3.08 18.63
C SER A 149 -9.84 2.59 20.07
N LEU A 150 -10.86 2.82 20.90
CA LEU A 150 -10.94 2.27 22.25
C LEU A 150 -11.74 0.97 22.24
N TRP A 151 -11.21 -0.05 22.91
CA TRP A 151 -11.87 -1.33 23.11
C TRP A 151 -12.02 -1.62 24.59
N VAL A 152 -13.03 -2.43 24.91
CA VAL A 152 -13.31 -2.85 26.27
C VAL A 152 -13.41 -4.37 26.30
N LEU A 153 -12.48 -5.00 27.01
CA LEU A 153 -12.57 -6.41 27.38
C LEU A 153 -13.21 -6.48 28.76
N GLU A 154 -14.36 -7.13 28.83
CA GLU A 154 -15.13 -7.27 30.06
C GLU A 154 -15.14 -8.72 30.50
N ALA A 155 -14.94 -8.94 31.80
CA ALA A 155 -14.95 -10.24 32.43
C ALA A 155 -15.95 -10.27 33.58
N ASN A 156 -16.98 -11.09 33.44
CA ASN A 156 -17.98 -11.34 34.48
C ASN A 156 -17.74 -12.73 35.09
N ASN A 157 -17.49 -12.75 36.40
CA ASN A 157 -17.34 -13.98 37.18
C ASN A 157 -18.65 -14.27 37.90
N TYR A 158 -19.26 -15.41 37.59
CA TYR A 158 -20.50 -15.87 38.21
C TYR A 158 -20.27 -16.96 39.27
N GLY A 159 -19.02 -17.32 39.57
CA GLY A 159 -18.68 -18.31 40.59
C GLY A 159 -18.24 -17.70 41.93
N GLY A 160 -18.11 -18.58 42.93
CA GLY A 160 -17.76 -18.22 44.30
C GLY A 160 -16.27 -17.98 44.55
N GLY A 161 -15.38 -18.38 43.65
CA GLY A 161 -13.93 -18.13 43.75
C GLY A 161 -13.45 -16.90 42.99
N PRO A 162 -12.38 -16.24 43.47
CA PRO A 162 -11.72 -15.17 42.72
C PRO A 162 -10.94 -15.74 41.52
N VAL A 163 -10.74 -14.89 40.51
CA VAL A 163 -9.90 -15.20 39.34
C VAL A 163 -8.82 -14.15 39.22
N ALA A 164 -7.56 -14.54 39.34
CA ALA A 164 -6.46 -13.63 39.06
C ALA A 164 -6.25 -13.51 37.54
N THR A 165 -5.85 -12.33 37.08
CA THR A 165 -5.61 -12.06 35.66
C THR A 165 -4.20 -11.54 35.47
N SER A 166 -3.52 -12.05 34.46
CA SER A 166 -2.17 -11.65 34.03
C SER A 166 -2.14 -11.56 32.51
N ASN A 167 -1.27 -10.71 31.95
CA ASN A 167 -1.01 -10.68 30.50
C ASN A 167 -2.28 -10.67 29.62
N MET A 168 -3.26 -9.84 29.98
CA MET A 168 -4.44 -9.63 29.14
C MET A 168 -4.03 -8.72 27.98
N LEU A 169 -4.00 -9.25 26.76
CA LEU A 169 -3.54 -8.53 25.57
C LEU A 169 -4.57 -8.65 24.45
N VAL A 170 -4.64 -7.64 23.60
CA VAL A 170 -5.38 -7.69 22.34
C VAL A 170 -4.40 -7.37 21.23
N THR A 171 -4.23 -8.31 20.31
CA THR A 171 -3.45 -8.12 19.10
C THR A 171 -4.41 -7.73 17.98
N VAL A 172 -4.08 -6.68 17.25
CA VAL A 172 -4.91 -6.15 16.16
C VAL A 172 -4.03 -6.06 14.92
N THR A 173 -4.57 -6.54 13.80
CA THR A 173 -3.97 -6.40 12.48
C THR A 173 -4.76 -5.36 11.68
N SER A 174 -4.04 -4.48 10.97
CA SER A 174 -4.57 -3.37 10.18
C SER A 174 -4.27 -3.55 8.69
N ASP A 175 -5.19 -3.13 7.82
CA ASP A 175 -5.00 -3.08 6.37
C ASP A 175 -4.05 -1.96 5.89
N ARG A 176 -3.71 -1.03 6.79
CA ARG A 176 -2.93 0.17 6.50
C ARG A 176 -1.77 0.27 7.47
N CYS A 177 -0.59 -0.01 6.96
CA CYS A 177 0.70 -0.04 7.65
C CYS A 177 1.82 0.41 6.70
N ASP A 178 2.97 0.71 7.28
CA ASP A 178 4.20 1.14 6.63
C ASP A 178 5.34 0.50 7.44
N THR A 179 5.67 -0.74 7.11
CA THR A 179 6.47 -1.63 7.95
C THR A 179 7.95 -1.23 8.00
N ASP A 180 8.44 -0.49 7.01
CA ASP A 180 9.82 -0.01 6.97
C ASP A 180 9.97 1.50 7.24
N GLY A 181 8.85 2.23 7.35
CA GLY A 181 8.78 3.62 7.75
C GLY A 181 9.14 4.59 6.63
N ASP A 182 9.08 4.16 5.38
CA ASP A 182 9.53 5.00 4.27
C ASP A 182 8.50 6.07 3.84
N GLY A 183 7.26 5.95 4.33
CA GLY A 183 6.14 6.82 4.04
C GLY A 183 5.21 6.34 2.92
N VAL A 184 5.47 5.15 2.36
CA VAL A 184 4.60 4.44 1.41
C VAL A 184 3.89 3.31 2.17
N GLU A 185 2.58 3.16 1.99
CA GLU A 185 1.85 2.07 2.64
C GLU A 185 2.26 0.72 2.01
N ASP A 186 2.47 -0.33 2.80
CA ASP A 186 2.92 -1.67 2.38
C ASP A 186 2.12 -2.23 1.19
N THR A 187 0.84 -1.88 1.08
CA THR A 187 -0.04 -2.33 -0.01
C THR A 187 0.27 -1.72 -1.37
N SER A 188 1.00 -0.61 -1.39
CA SER A 188 1.42 0.14 -2.58
C SER A 188 2.94 0.24 -2.71
N ASP A 189 3.67 -0.33 -1.75
CA ASP A 189 5.12 -0.31 -1.68
C ASP A 189 5.71 -1.47 -2.50
N ASN A 190 6.64 -1.16 -3.41
CA ASN A 190 7.37 -2.16 -4.19
C ASN A 190 8.51 -2.82 -3.39
N CYS A 191 8.81 -2.35 -2.17
CA CYS A 191 9.69 -3.00 -1.20
C CYS A 191 9.17 -2.86 0.25
N PRO A 192 8.07 -3.53 0.67
CA PRO A 192 7.43 -3.37 1.99
C PRO A 192 8.26 -3.67 3.26
N SER A 193 9.54 -4.00 3.10
CA SER A 193 10.46 -4.33 4.18
C SER A 193 11.80 -3.62 4.07
N ALA A 194 11.98 -2.73 3.09
CA ALA A 194 13.23 -2.06 2.81
C ALA A 194 13.00 -0.66 2.23
N ALA A 195 13.11 0.34 3.11
CA ALA A 195 12.71 1.70 2.83
C ALA A 195 13.25 2.29 1.52
N ASN A 196 12.35 2.70 0.65
CA ASN A 196 12.62 3.28 -0.67
C ASN A 196 11.49 4.23 -1.12
N ALA A 197 11.34 5.36 -0.44
CA ALA A 197 10.24 6.31 -0.68
C ALA A 197 10.12 6.85 -2.11
N ASP A 198 11.17 6.74 -2.93
CA ASP A 198 11.14 7.11 -4.34
C ASP A 198 10.58 6.01 -5.27
N GLN A 199 10.34 4.81 -4.72
CA GLN A 199 9.69 3.66 -5.36
C GLN A 199 10.32 3.29 -6.70
N VAL A 200 11.65 3.43 -6.79
CA VAL A 200 12.37 3.16 -8.04
C VAL A 200 12.39 1.67 -8.33
N ASP A 201 11.83 1.31 -9.47
CA ASP A 201 11.85 -0.01 -10.10
C ASP A 201 12.28 0.19 -11.57
N TRP A 202 13.51 -0.21 -11.90
CA TRP A 202 14.10 0.07 -13.22
C TRP A 202 13.65 -0.87 -14.32
N ASP A 203 13.30 -2.11 -14.00
CA ASP A 203 12.92 -3.11 -14.99
C ASP A 203 11.41 -3.39 -15.05
N GLY A 204 10.66 -2.81 -14.12
CA GLY A 204 9.21 -2.74 -14.13
C GLY A 204 8.54 -4.05 -13.74
N ASP A 205 9.21 -4.89 -12.96
CA ASP A 205 8.69 -6.18 -12.49
C ASP A 205 7.78 -6.04 -11.26
N GLY A 206 7.72 -4.85 -10.65
CA GLY A 206 6.95 -4.56 -9.45
C GLY A 206 7.73 -4.74 -8.14
N THR A 207 9.00 -5.09 -8.21
CA THR A 207 9.94 -5.18 -7.07
C THR A 207 10.85 -3.95 -7.12
N GLY A 208 10.93 -3.19 -6.03
CA GLY A 208 11.80 -2.02 -6.00
C GLY A 208 13.28 -2.42 -6.04
N ASN A 209 14.11 -1.57 -6.64
CA ASN A 209 15.55 -1.81 -6.80
C ASN A 209 16.27 -2.10 -5.47
N VAL A 210 15.73 -1.63 -4.34
CA VAL A 210 16.31 -1.80 -3.01
C VAL A 210 16.14 -3.23 -2.50
N CYS A 211 15.06 -3.91 -2.87
CA CYS A 211 14.76 -5.28 -2.46
C CYS A 211 14.83 -6.31 -3.60
N ASP A 212 15.05 -5.87 -4.84
CA ASP A 212 15.29 -6.75 -5.99
C ASP A 212 16.72 -7.34 -5.95
N PRO A 213 16.90 -8.68 -5.96
CA PRO A 213 18.22 -9.30 -6.07
C PRO A 213 18.88 -9.14 -7.45
N THR A 214 18.12 -8.77 -8.48
CA THR A 214 18.58 -8.61 -9.86
C THR A 214 18.17 -7.27 -10.50
N PRO A 215 18.47 -6.11 -9.88
CA PRO A 215 17.98 -4.81 -10.34
C PRO A 215 18.38 -4.50 -11.78
N GLY A 216 17.39 -4.31 -12.65
CA GLY A 216 17.61 -3.99 -14.06
C GLY A 216 17.56 -5.21 -15.00
N THR A 217 17.21 -6.37 -14.46
CA THR A 217 16.89 -7.57 -15.23
C THR A 217 15.57 -8.12 -14.70
N ALA A 218 14.46 -7.67 -15.29
CA ALA A 218 13.14 -8.13 -14.90
C ALA A 218 13.15 -9.66 -14.78
N PRO A 219 12.77 -10.25 -13.63
CA PRO A 219 12.56 -11.68 -13.54
C PRO A 219 11.65 -12.06 -14.69
N VAL A 220 12.05 -13.11 -15.39
CA VAL A 220 11.25 -13.71 -16.46
C VAL A 220 10.00 -14.27 -15.77
N VAL A 221 9.00 -13.41 -15.51
CA VAL A 221 7.63 -13.84 -15.29
C VAL A 221 7.30 -14.55 -16.57
N SER A 222 7.48 -15.87 -16.58
CA SER A 222 7.06 -16.71 -17.69
C SER A 222 5.58 -16.40 -17.86
N PRO A 223 5.16 -15.69 -18.92
CA PRO A 223 3.74 -15.56 -19.14
C PRO A 223 3.19 -16.99 -19.31
N PRO A 224 1.94 -17.27 -18.88
CA PRO A 224 1.31 -18.55 -19.18
C PRO A 224 1.50 -18.83 -20.67
N PRO A 225 1.70 -20.10 -21.08
CA PRO A 225 2.13 -20.43 -22.43
C PRO A 225 1.17 -19.80 -23.42
N VAL A 226 1.61 -18.71 -24.07
CA VAL A 226 0.80 -18.02 -25.06
C VAL A 226 0.91 -18.86 -26.32
N THR A 227 0.07 -19.90 -26.41
CA THR A 227 -0.14 -20.63 -27.65
C THR A 227 -0.74 -19.67 -28.66
N GLY A 228 0.12 -19.14 -29.53
CA GLY A 228 -0.29 -18.30 -30.65
C GLY A 228 0.38 -16.94 -30.69
N VAL A 229 1.68 -16.91 -31.02
CA VAL A 229 2.29 -15.69 -31.55
C VAL A 229 2.22 -15.74 -33.08
N PRO A 230 1.38 -14.94 -33.75
CA PRO A 230 1.58 -14.65 -35.16
C PRO A 230 2.79 -13.71 -35.26
N THR A 231 3.87 -14.20 -35.89
CA THR A 231 5.07 -13.43 -36.20
C THR A 231 4.69 -12.17 -36.99
N THR A 232 4.67 -11.02 -36.31
CA THR A 232 4.47 -9.71 -36.97
C THR A 232 5.84 -9.14 -37.33
N PRO A 233 6.09 -8.78 -38.60
CA PRO A 233 7.37 -8.21 -39.02
C PRO A 233 7.61 -6.85 -38.36
N GLY A 234 8.69 -6.70 -37.59
CA GLY A 234 9.10 -5.41 -37.02
C GLY A 234 9.81 -5.48 -35.67
N CYS A 235 9.58 -6.54 -34.89
CA CYS A 235 10.31 -6.77 -33.65
C CYS A 235 11.45 -7.78 -33.86
N SER A 236 12.69 -7.35 -33.67
CA SER A 236 13.73 -8.27 -33.22
C SER A 236 13.40 -8.71 -31.79
N ALA A 237 13.91 -9.88 -31.37
CA ALA A 237 13.66 -10.54 -30.08
C ALA A 237 14.10 -9.75 -28.82
N SER A 238 14.24 -8.43 -28.91
CA SER A 238 14.92 -7.54 -27.97
C SER A 238 14.09 -6.34 -27.53
N CYS A 239 12.80 -6.25 -27.89
CA CYS A 239 11.94 -5.15 -27.43
C CYS A 239 10.79 -5.70 -26.58
N ALA A 240 10.67 -5.19 -25.35
CA ALA A 240 9.64 -5.62 -24.39
C ALA A 240 8.22 -5.25 -24.85
N TYR A 241 8.07 -4.14 -25.60
CA TYR A 241 6.77 -3.65 -26.04
C TYR A 241 6.73 -3.46 -27.57
N PRO A 242 6.09 -4.37 -28.33
CA PRO A 242 5.91 -4.18 -29.76
C PRO A 242 5.04 -2.94 -30.00
N ARG A 243 5.38 -2.18 -31.04
CA ARG A 243 4.54 -1.11 -31.53
C ARG A 243 4.53 -1.06 -33.04
N THR A 244 3.42 -0.61 -33.59
CA THR A 244 3.27 -0.37 -35.03
C THR A 244 3.08 1.11 -35.29
N VAL A 245 3.51 1.58 -36.46
CA VAL A 245 3.26 2.94 -36.94
C VAL A 245 2.58 2.89 -38.29
N ASP A 246 1.41 3.50 -38.38
CA ASP A 246 0.67 3.64 -39.63
C ASP A 246 0.83 5.04 -40.19
N LEU A 247 0.78 5.17 -41.51
CA LEU A 247 0.73 6.44 -42.22
C LEU A 247 -0.33 6.37 -43.32
N ASP A 248 -1.18 7.37 -43.36
CA ASP A 248 -2.25 7.55 -44.35
C ASP A 248 -2.21 8.94 -44.97
N HIS A 249 -2.43 9.00 -46.29
CA HIS A 249 -2.57 10.26 -47.01
C HIS A 249 -4.03 10.65 -47.20
N ARG A 250 -4.46 11.66 -46.45
CA ARG A 250 -5.80 12.25 -46.53
C ARG A 250 -5.82 13.38 -47.56
N SER A 251 -5.85 13.01 -48.85
CA SER A 251 -5.73 13.93 -50.00
C SER A 251 -6.73 15.09 -49.96
N LYS A 252 -8.01 14.84 -49.65
CA LYS A 252 -9.06 15.88 -49.52
C LYS A 252 -8.73 16.92 -48.46
N LYS A 253 -8.08 16.52 -47.36
CA LYS A 253 -7.73 17.39 -46.22
C LYS A 253 -6.32 18.00 -46.34
N LYS A 254 -5.53 17.63 -47.36
CA LYS A 254 -4.11 17.99 -47.51
C LYS A 254 -3.32 17.67 -46.22
N ARG A 255 -3.55 16.48 -45.66
CA ARG A 255 -2.92 15.98 -44.42
C ARG A 255 -2.32 14.59 -44.63
N LEU A 256 -1.23 14.32 -43.91
CA LEU A 256 -0.81 12.97 -43.57
C LEU A 256 -1.26 12.72 -42.13
N ALA A 257 -1.79 11.55 -41.84
CA ALA A 257 -2.22 11.16 -40.51
C ALA A 257 -1.82 9.72 -40.23
N GLY A 258 -1.65 9.38 -38.97
CA GLY A 258 -1.24 8.05 -38.58
C GLY A 258 -1.49 7.81 -37.10
N THR A 259 -1.21 6.58 -36.70
CA THR A 259 -1.32 6.14 -35.30
C THR A 259 -0.09 5.32 -34.98
N VAL A 260 0.48 5.56 -33.80
CA VAL A 260 1.37 4.61 -33.15
C VAL A 260 0.53 3.76 -32.21
N SER A 261 0.55 2.45 -32.40
CA SER A 261 -0.21 1.49 -31.60
C SER A 261 0.74 0.61 -30.81
N SER A 262 0.50 0.46 -29.51
CA SER A 262 1.21 -0.45 -28.63
C SER A 262 0.32 -0.81 -27.43
N VAL A 263 0.60 -1.95 -26.81
CA VAL A 263 -0.02 -2.35 -25.54
C VAL A 263 0.42 -1.42 -24.40
N ALA A 264 1.66 -0.92 -24.44
CA ALA A 264 2.17 0.05 -23.49
C ALA A 264 1.76 1.48 -23.88
N VAL A 265 1.11 2.19 -22.95
CA VAL A 265 0.67 3.59 -23.16
C VAL A 265 1.88 4.51 -23.41
N GLY A 266 2.99 4.29 -22.70
CA GLY A 266 4.24 5.03 -22.90
C GLY A 266 4.74 4.92 -24.35
N CYS A 267 4.76 3.72 -24.92
CA CYS A 267 5.27 3.47 -26.27
C CYS A 267 4.45 4.10 -27.42
N ARG A 268 3.28 4.68 -27.13
CA ARG A 268 2.46 5.41 -28.10
C ARG A 268 2.21 6.87 -27.76
N ARG A 269 2.30 7.28 -26.49
CA ARG A 269 1.94 8.63 -26.05
C ARG A 269 3.15 9.55 -26.09
N GLU A 270 2.99 10.71 -26.73
CA GLU A 270 4.03 11.76 -26.75
C GLU A 270 5.36 11.31 -27.40
N VAL A 271 5.28 10.36 -28.33
CA VAL A 271 6.42 9.72 -29.00
C VAL A 271 6.76 10.44 -30.31
N PRO A 272 8.06 10.63 -30.63
CA PRO A 272 8.48 11.20 -31.90
C PRO A 272 8.34 10.21 -33.07
N VAL A 273 7.54 10.59 -34.07
CA VAL A 273 7.41 9.91 -35.36
C VAL A 273 8.12 10.72 -36.43
N THR A 274 9.04 10.08 -37.14
CA THR A 274 9.77 10.71 -38.25
C THR A 274 9.10 10.40 -39.58
N ILE A 275 8.77 11.41 -40.36
CA ILE A 275 8.25 11.26 -41.73
C ILE A 275 9.40 11.38 -42.72
N TRP A 276 9.52 10.39 -43.61
CA TRP A 276 10.55 10.30 -44.63
C TRP A 276 9.95 10.41 -46.02
N ARG A 277 10.72 10.98 -46.95
CA ARG A 277 10.46 10.93 -48.38
C ARG A 277 11.40 9.92 -49.02
N GLN A 278 10.83 8.91 -49.63
CA GLN A 278 11.59 7.86 -50.32
C GLN A 278 12.26 8.42 -51.58
N ARG A 279 13.54 8.12 -51.79
CA ARG A 279 14.32 8.52 -52.98
C ARG A 279 15.12 7.34 -53.53
N THR A 280 15.61 7.47 -54.77
CA THR A 280 16.64 6.58 -55.32
C THR A 280 17.98 6.95 -54.66
N GLY A 281 18.38 6.18 -53.64
CA GLY A 281 19.54 6.47 -52.79
C GLY A 281 19.10 6.75 -51.35
N THR A 282 19.57 7.85 -50.78
CA THR A 282 19.30 8.20 -49.38
C THR A 282 17.92 8.83 -49.20
N ASP A 283 17.09 8.21 -48.36
CA ASP A 283 15.78 8.73 -48.00
C ASP A 283 15.92 10.05 -47.22
N ARG A 284 15.08 11.03 -47.54
CA ARG A 284 15.17 12.37 -46.96
C ARG A 284 14.18 12.52 -45.81
N LYS A 285 14.69 12.82 -44.61
CA LYS A 285 13.86 13.23 -43.47
C LYS A 285 13.08 14.50 -43.83
N VAL A 286 11.76 14.45 -43.67
CA VAL A 286 10.86 15.56 -44.01
C VAL A 286 10.56 16.39 -42.77
N LEU A 287 10.11 15.72 -41.70
CA LEU A 287 9.79 16.32 -40.41
C LEU A 287 9.76 15.23 -39.34
N VAL A 288 9.76 15.66 -38.08
CA VAL A 288 9.43 14.84 -36.92
C VAL A 288 8.16 15.41 -36.30
N VAL A 289 7.22 14.56 -35.93
CA VAL A 289 5.97 14.93 -35.26
C VAL A 289 5.79 14.08 -34.01
N THR A 290 5.35 14.69 -32.92
CA THR A 290 5.05 13.98 -31.68
C THR A 290 3.60 13.49 -31.68
N THR A 291 3.37 12.25 -31.25
CA THR A 291 2.01 11.71 -31.10
C THR A 291 1.26 12.39 -29.97
N GLY A 292 -0.08 12.43 -30.06
CA GLY A 292 -0.94 12.86 -28.95
C GLY A 292 -1.11 11.77 -27.87
N ARG A 293 -1.98 12.05 -26.89
CA ARG A 293 -2.26 11.15 -25.75
C ARG A 293 -2.68 9.72 -26.12
N THR A 294 -3.23 9.52 -27.32
CA THR A 294 -3.74 8.23 -27.80
C THR A 294 -2.85 7.55 -28.84
N GLY A 295 -1.72 8.16 -29.21
CA GLY A 295 -0.85 7.67 -30.30
C GLY A 295 -1.15 8.24 -31.68
N HIS A 296 -2.23 9.01 -31.83
CA HIS A 296 -2.54 9.65 -33.10
C HIS A 296 -1.64 10.84 -33.40
N TYR A 297 -1.26 11.00 -34.66
CA TYR A 297 -0.53 12.17 -35.16
C TYR A 297 -1.10 12.63 -36.51
N VAL A 298 -1.04 13.94 -36.75
CA VAL A 298 -1.51 14.56 -38.00
C VAL A 298 -0.56 15.68 -38.39
N VAL A 299 -0.11 15.67 -39.64
CA VAL A 299 0.75 16.71 -40.22
C VAL A 299 0.24 17.20 -41.55
N ARG A 300 0.68 18.39 -41.97
CA ARG A 300 0.36 18.90 -43.30
C ARG A 300 1.03 18.02 -44.36
N ALA A 301 0.27 17.63 -45.39
CA ALA A 301 0.84 16.87 -46.49
C ALA A 301 1.92 17.69 -47.22
N PRO A 302 3.08 17.11 -47.55
CA PRO A 302 4.12 17.80 -48.32
C PRO A 302 3.60 18.27 -49.68
N ARG A 303 4.04 19.46 -50.13
CA ARG A 303 3.64 20.01 -51.44
C ARG A 303 4.20 19.22 -52.62
N ARG A 304 5.34 18.57 -52.44
CA ARG A 304 6.01 17.81 -53.52
C ARG A 304 5.36 16.42 -53.62
N PRO A 305 4.93 15.97 -54.82
CA PRO A 305 4.48 14.61 -55.00
C PRO A 305 5.63 13.62 -54.74
N GLY A 306 5.28 12.41 -54.31
CA GLY A 306 6.26 11.37 -54.02
C GLY A 306 5.74 10.25 -53.13
N ARG A 307 6.67 9.38 -52.73
CA ARG A 307 6.44 8.28 -51.80
C ARG A 307 6.95 8.68 -50.41
N TYR A 308 6.13 8.44 -49.40
CA TYR A 308 6.39 8.84 -48.02
C TYR A 308 6.08 7.68 -47.08
N TYR A 309 6.84 7.56 -45.99
CA TYR A 309 6.60 6.58 -44.93
C TYR A 309 6.95 7.22 -43.59
N ALA A 310 6.44 6.63 -42.52
CA ALA A 310 6.72 7.02 -41.15
C ALA A 310 7.62 5.98 -40.48
N THR A 311 8.47 6.42 -39.55
CA THR A 311 9.24 5.54 -38.67
C THR A 311 9.08 6.01 -37.24
N VAL A 312 9.01 5.05 -36.33
CA VAL A 312 9.11 5.29 -34.89
C VAL A 312 10.37 4.57 -34.38
N GLY A 313 11.22 5.29 -33.64
CA GLY A 313 12.53 4.81 -33.21
C GLY A 313 12.63 4.62 -31.70
N SER A 314 13.53 3.77 -31.25
CA SER A 314 13.74 3.44 -29.82
C SER A 314 14.69 4.41 -29.09
N ALA A 315 15.19 5.45 -29.76
CA ALA A 315 16.26 6.30 -29.21
C ALA A 315 15.87 7.07 -27.93
N ALA A 316 14.58 7.37 -27.74
CA ALA A 316 14.06 7.97 -26.51
C ALA A 316 13.49 6.92 -25.53
N GLU A 317 13.27 5.70 -26.00
CA GLU A 317 12.47 4.66 -25.34
C GLU A 317 13.03 3.28 -25.73
N PRO A 318 14.14 2.84 -25.10
CA PRO A 318 14.86 1.63 -25.52
C PRO A 318 14.04 0.34 -25.42
N LEU A 319 12.99 0.32 -24.58
CA LEU A 319 12.08 -0.82 -24.39
C LEU A 319 10.97 -0.91 -25.44
N CYS A 320 10.74 0.16 -26.20
CA CYS A 320 9.68 0.22 -27.23
C CYS A 320 10.23 -0.20 -28.60
N GLY A 321 9.54 -1.13 -29.27
CA GLY A 321 9.92 -1.61 -30.60
C GLY A 321 10.08 -0.50 -31.63
N THR A 322 10.90 -0.71 -32.66
CA THR A 322 10.92 0.21 -33.81
C THR A 322 9.98 -0.31 -34.87
N ASP A 323 9.32 0.58 -35.60
CA ASP A 323 8.52 0.18 -36.75
C ASP A 323 8.60 1.19 -37.88
N ARG A 324 8.33 0.70 -39.09
CA ARG A 324 8.26 1.47 -40.33
C ARG A 324 6.91 1.23 -40.98
N SER A 325 6.15 2.30 -41.15
CA SER A 325 4.85 2.24 -41.82
C SER A 325 4.97 1.77 -43.26
N ARG A 326 3.85 1.32 -43.81
CA ARG A 326 3.69 1.19 -45.27
C ARG A 326 3.97 2.53 -45.96
N THR A 327 4.46 2.44 -47.19
CA THR A 327 4.75 3.63 -48.00
C THR A 327 3.47 4.13 -48.68
N VAL A 328 3.17 5.40 -48.49
CA VAL A 328 2.02 6.09 -49.09
C VAL A 328 2.46 6.99 -50.23
N ARG A 329 1.68 7.01 -51.32
CA ARG A 329 1.91 7.91 -52.46
C ARG A 329 1.12 9.21 -52.29
N VAL A 330 1.83 10.32 -52.15
CA VAL A 330 1.27 11.67 -52.20
C VAL A 330 1.27 12.12 -53.66
N LYS A 331 0.06 12.30 -54.23
CA LYS A 331 -0.14 12.85 -55.58
C LYS A 331 -0.33 14.37 -55.47
N HIS A 332 0.16 15.10 -56.47
CA HIS A 332 -0.25 16.49 -56.63
C HIS A 332 -1.73 16.49 -57.04
N ARG A 333 -2.53 17.34 -56.41
CA ARG A 333 -3.89 17.65 -56.86
C ARG A 333 -3.84 19.04 -57.46
#